data_AF-A0A537E1Z7-F1
#
_entry.id   AF-A0A537E1Z7-F1
#
_cell.length_a   1.000
_cell.length_b   1.000
_cell.length_c   1.000
_cell.angle_alpha   90.00
_cell.angle_beta   90.00
_cell.angle_gamma   90.00
#
_symmetry.space_group_name_H-M   'P 1'
#
loop_
_entity.id
_entity.type
_entity.pdbx_description
1 polymer ?
#
loop_
_entity_poly.entity_id
_entity_poly.type
_entity_poly.pdbx_seq_one_letter_code
_entity_poly.pdbx_strand_id
1 'polypeptide(L)' 'MILPREGAVKFPCPQCGDTTIWRCEKCRGFGRPYKCQKCGFSGP' A
#
# COMPACT_ATOMS: atom_id res chain seq x y z
N MET A 1 12.00 -10.06 1.03
CA MET A 1 12.28 -10.53 -0.34
C MET A 1 11.00 -10.36 -1.13
N ILE A 2 10.95 -9.39 -2.03
CA ILE A 2 9.79 -9.16 -2.92
C ILE A 2 10.18 -9.85 -4.23
N LEU A 3 9.51 -10.95 -4.57
CA LEU A 3 9.83 -11.71 -5.76
C LEU A 3 9.43 -10.89 -6.99
N PRO A 4 10.22 -10.87 -8.07
CA PRO A 4 9.96 -10.07 -9.28
C PRO A 4 8.68 -10.44 -10.05
N ARG A 5 7.88 -11.40 -9.55
CA ARG A 5 6.57 -11.80 -10.07
C ARG A 5 5.39 -11.43 -9.15
N GLU A 6 5.63 -10.86 -7.98
CA GLU A 6 4.55 -10.39 -7.11
C GLU A 6 3.99 -9.09 -7.70
N GLY A 7 2.71 -9.08 -8.08
CA GLY A 7 2.02 -7.91 -8.63
C GLY A 7 1.95 -6.78 -7.61
N ALA A 8 3.05 -6.04 -7.46
CA ALA A 8 3.15 -4.96 -6.51
C ALA A 8 2.52 -3.71 -7.13
N VAL A 9 1.42 -3.24 -6.55
CA VAL A 9 0.74 -2.03 -7.01
C VAL A 9 1.27 -0.84 -6.25
N LYS A 10 1.52 0.24 -6.98
CA LYS A 10 1.82 1.56 -6.43
C LYS A 10 0.64 2.47 -6.75
N PHE A 11 0.12 3.14 -5.73
CA PHE A 11 -0.92 4.15 -5.90
C PHE A 11 -0.68 5.30 -4.91
N PRO A 12 -1.00 6.54 -5.29
CA PRO A 12 -0.96 7.66 -4.37
C PRO A 12 -2.06 7.50 -3.31
N CYS A 13 -1.78 7.94 -2.09
CA CYS A 13 -2.77 7.92 -1.02
C CYS A 13 -4.01 8.76 -1.42
N PRO A 14 -5.24 8.20 -1.37
CA PRO A 14 -6.44 8.92 -1.81
C PRO A 14 -6.80 10.12 -0.92
N GLN A 15 -6.26 10.19 0.30
CA GLN A 15 -6.59 11.26 1.25
C GLN A 15 -5.61 12.45 1.21
N CYS A 16 -4.34 12.22 0.84
CA CYS A 16 -3.33 13.29 0.81
C CYS A 16 -2.61 13.43 -0.52
N GLY A 17 -2.54 12.40 -1.37
CA GLY A 17 -1.83 12.44 -2.65
C GLY A 17 -0.29 12.48 -2.53
N ASP A 18 0.26 12.93 -1.42
CA ASP A 18 1.72 13.12 -1.21
C ASP A 18 2.50 11.81 -0.98
N THR A 19 1.85 10.80 -0.41
CA THR A 19 2.49 9.50 -0.13
C THR A 19 2.13 8.49 -1.20
N THR A 20 3.16 7.92 -1.83
CA THR A 20 3.00 6.74 -2.69
C THR A 20 2.99 5.49 -1.84
N ILE A 21 1.86 4.80 -1.83
CA ILE A 21 1.68 3.55 -1.11
C ILE A 21 2.09 2.42 -2.04
N TRP A 22 3.00 1.58 -1.58
CA TRP A 22 3.40 0.37 -2.28
C TRP A 22 2.88 -0.86 -1.54
N ARG A 23 2.13 -1.70 -2.26
CA ARG A 23 1.47 -2.87 -1.69
C ARG A 23 1.80 -4.10 -2.50
N CYS A 24 2.29 -5.12 -1.81
CA CYS A 24 2.50 -6.43 -2.38
C CYS A 24 1.15 -7.13 -2.62
N GLU A 25 1.08 -8.02 -3.61
CA GLU A 25 -0.14 -8.77 -3.92
C GLU A 25 -0.64 -9.57 -2.72
N LYS A 26 0.28 -10.23 -1.99
CA LYS A 26 -0.03 -10.90 -0.71
C LYS A 26 -0.64 -9.93 0.31
N CYS A 27 -0.07 -8.73 0.43
CA CYS A 27 -0.53 -7.71 1.37
C CYS A 27 -1.99 -7.31 1.08
N ARG A 28 -2.36 -7.22 -0.21
CA ARG A 28 -3.73 -6.98 -0.67
C ARG A 28 -4.65 -8.19 -0.44
N GLY A 29 -4.18 -9.40 -0.77
CA GLY A 29 -4.96 -10.63 -0.59
C GLY A 29 -5.28 -10.92 0.88
N PHE A 30 -4.34 -10.61 1.77
CA PHE A 30 -4.53 -10.73 3.22
C PHE A 30 -5.18 -9.49 3.86
N GLY A 31 -5.46 -8.41 3.09
CA GLY A 31 -6.02 -7.16 3.63
C GLY A 31 -5.22 -6.57 4.79
N ARG A 32 -3.88 -6.69 4.74
CA ARG A 32 -3.02 -6.22 5.84
C ARG A 32 -3.17 -4.71 5.94
N PRO A 33 -3.45 -4.09 7.10
CA PRO A 33 -3.57 -2.65 7.16
C PRO A 33 -2.29 -1.94 6.71
N TYR A 34 -2.38 -0.91 5.87
CA TYR A 34 -1.35 0.12 5.73
C TYR A 34 -1.73 1.33 6.56
N LYS A 35 -0.72 2.00 7.10
CA LYS A 35 -0.86 3.34 7.65
C LYS A 35 -0.10 4.32 6.77
N CYS A 36 -0.79 5.33 6.26
CA CYS A 36 -0.14 6.47 5.63
C CYS A 36 0.54 7.33 6.71
N GLN A 37 1.81 7.67 6.52
CA GLN A 37 2.57 8.46 7.50
C GLN A 37 2.19 9.95 7.53
N LYS A 38 1.58 10.47 6.46
CA LYS A 38 1.21 11.89 6.35
C LYS A 38 -0.16 12.18 6.95
N CYS A 39 -1.17 11.37 6.62
CA CYS A 39 -2.55 11.60 7.04
C CYS A 39 -3.03 10.65 8.14
N GLY A 40 -2.23 9.63 8.50
CA GLY A 40 -2.63 8.61 9.48
C GLY A 40 -3.70 7.63 8.97
N PHE A 41 -4.12 7.75 7.70
CA PHE A 41 -5.12 6.89 7.09
C PHE A 41 -4.69 5.43 7.18
N SER A 42 -5.52 4.63 7.83
CA SER A 42 -5.30 3.20 8.03
C SER A 42 -6.32 2.42 7.21
N GLY A 43 -5.91 1.91 6.05
CA GLY A 43 -6.76 1.14 5.15
C GLY A 43 -6.24 -0.30 4.97
N PRO A 44 -7.09 -1.27 4.60
CA PRO A 44 -6.67 -2.63 4.27
C PRO A 44 -5.84 -2.71 2.97
#